data_AF-A0A2W6D7P3-F1
#
_entry.id   AF-A0A2W6D7P3-F1
#
_cell.length_a   1.000
_cell.length_b   1.000
_cell.length_c   1.000
_cell.angle_alpha   90.00
_cell.angle_beta   90.00
_cell.angle_gamma   90.00
#
_symmetry.space_group_name_H-M   'P 1'
#
loop_
_entity.id
_entity.type
_entity.pdbx_description
1 polymer ?
#
loop_
_entity_poly.entity_id
_entity_poly.type
_entity_poly.pdbx_seq_one_letter_code
_entity_poly.pdbx_strand_id
1 'polypeptide(L)'
;MLTFLTIVECGSAKAAAGRLSVTESAVSASLAALHREIGVTLFERSGRGLRLTEAGSVFADYARRILGLMDESVAAARQGVSAEHGRVRLGAVTTAGEYLVPGLLATFRRRYPDVDVTLEVGVRDHILSLLADHQLDVVIAGRPLPGLALVTRATRANSLIVVAAATARTDLARSTWLLREPGSGTRDATLALLESLQIEPPMLALGSHGAVVASAVLGLGLTVVSADAVAHHLHTGDLKRVPVRGTPLNRPWHALTTAAPTATTTLFLTGLTDPTAAGELVFAPRRPGRAAKTVEAQARRDSGQRVGAFTRSPAPAGEATPVPSA
;
A
#
# COMPACT_ATOMS: atom_id res chain seq x y z
N MET A 1 24.06 -11.37 7.95
CA MET A 1 22.73 -10.73 7.70
C MET A 1 21.59 -11.74 7.61
N LEU A 2 21.65 -12.77 6.75
CA LEU A 2 20.56 -13.78 6.61
C LEU A 2 20.17 -14.44 7.94
N THR A 3 21.15 -14.94 8.70
CA THR A 3 20.91 -15.53 10.03
C THR A 3 20.22 -14.56 10.97
N PHE A 4 20.65 -13.30 10.98
CA PHE A 4 20.06 -12.25 11.81
C PHE A 4 18.58 -12.02 11.46
N LEU A 5 18.24 -11.83 10.17
CA LEU A 5 16.84 -11.66 9.75
C LEU A 5 15.99 -12.90 10.04
N THR A 6 16.56 -14.10 9.91
CA THR A 6 15.84 -15.33 10.26
C THR A 6 15.51 -15.37 11.75
N ILE A 7 16.40 -14.89 12.63
CA ILE A 7 16.11 -14.74 14.06
C ILE A 7 15.01 -13.69 14.29
N VAL A 8 15.01 -12.57 13.55
CA VAL A 8 13.94 -11.57 13.61
C VAL A 8 12.58 -12.20 13.31
N GLU A 9 12.50 -13.01 12.25
CA GLU A 9 11.25 -13.66 11.83
C GLU A 9 10.79 -14.75 12.81
N CYS A 10 11.73 -15.53 13.36
CA CYS A 10 11.41 -16.66 14.22
C CYS A 10 11.31 -16.32 15.72
N GLY A 11 11.80 -15.14 16.15
CA GLY A 11 11.80 -14.69 17.55
C GLY A 11 12.72 -15.47 18.50
N SER A 12 13.43 -16.50 18.01
CA SER A 12 14.40 -17.29 18.81
C SER A 12 15.50 -17.89 17.95
N ALA A 13 16.69 -18.06 18.54
CA ALA A 13 17.84 -18.70 17.90
C ALA A 13 17.56 -20.18 17.57
N LYS A 14 16.87 -20.89 18.46
CA LYS A 14 16.48 -22.29 18.26
C LYS A 14 15.57 -22.47 17.04
N ALA A 15 14.54 -21.64 16.91
CA ALA A 15 13.63 -21.72 15.76
C ALA A 15 14.34 -21.32 14.45
N ALA A 16 15.20 -20.30 14.49
CA ALA A 16 16.00 -19.91 13.34
C ALA A 16 16.97 -21.02 12.89
N ALA A 17 17.60 -21.73 13.84
CA ALA A 17 18.49 -22.85 13.57
C ALA A 17 17.77 -23.98 12.82
N GLY A 18 16.54 -24.32 13.26
CA GLY A 18 15.68 -25.27 12.58
C GLY A 18 15.36 -24.85 11.14
N ARG A 19 15.02 -23.57 10.92
CA ARG A 19 14.69 -23.05 9.58
C ARG A 19 15.89 -22.99 8.63
N LEU A 20 17.07 -22.70 9.16
CA LEU A 20 18.32 -22.62 8.39
C LEU A 20 19.00 -24.00 8.25
N SER A 21 18.46 -25.05 8.87
CA SER A 21 19.08 -26.38 8.91
C SER A 21 20.51 -26.37 9.46
N VAL A 22 20.76 -25.59 10.52
CA VAL A 22 22.05 -25.48 11.22
C VAL A 22 21.88 -25.69 12.73
N THR A 23 22.98 -25.78 13.49
CA THR A 23 22.91 -25.89 14.95
C THR A 23 22.58 -24.55 15.61
N GLU A 24 21.93 -24.58 16.78
CA GLU A 24 21.66 -23.38 17.59
C GLU A 24 22.95 -22.66 18.01
N SER A 25 24.04 -23.41 18.24
CA SER A 25 25.37 -22.85 18.51
C SER A 25 25.93 -22.06 17.32
N ALA A 26 25.73 -22.52 16.08
CA ALA A 26 26.15 -21.81 14.88
C ALA A 26 25.36 -20.51 14.66
N VAL A 27 24.05 -20.53 14.93
CA VAL A 27 23.22 -19.32 14.91
C VAL A 27 23.69 -18.31 15.94
N SER A 28 23.93 -18.77 17.18
CA SER A 28 24.40 -17.91 18.27
C SER A 28 25.79 -17.32 18.00
N ALA A 29 26.71 -18.11 17.45
CA ALA A 29 28.04 -17.65 17.07
C ALA A 29 27.99 -16.63 15.93
N SER A 30 27.12 -16.85 14.93
CA SER A 30 26.92 -15.89 13.83
C SER A 30 26.34 -14.57 14.33
N LEU A 31 25.41 -14.62 15.28
CA LEU A 31 24.84 -13.42 15.87
C LEU A 31 25.86 -12.65 16.71
N ALA A 32 26.66 -13.35 17.52
CA ALA A 32 27.72 -12.72 18.31
C ALA A 32 28.81 -12.10 17.41
N ALA A 33 29.17 -12.77 16.31
CA ALA A 33 30.08 -12.21 15.31
C ALA A 33 29.52 -10.92 14.70
N LEU A 34 28.24 -10.90 14.35
CA LEU A 34 27.57 -9.72 13.81
C LEU A 34 27.52 -8.56 14.82
N HIS A 35 27.19 -8.82 16.09
CA HIS A 35 27.24 -7.78 17.13
C HIS A 35 28.64 -7.18 17.28
N ARG A 36 29.70 -8.00 17.21
CA ARG A 36 31.09 -7.51 17.26
C ARG A 36 31.47 -6.68 16.03
N GLU A 37 31.02 -7.09 14.85
CA GLU A 37 31.31 -6.39 13.60
C GLU A 37 30.65 -5.01 13.54
N ILE A 38 29.37 -4.93 13.96
CA ILE A 38 28.63 -3.66 13.98
C ILE A 38 29.00 -2.79 15.19
N GLY A 39 29.47 -3.41 16.28
CA GLY A 39 29.85 -2.72 17.52
C GLY A 39 28.67 -2.35 18.43
N VAL A 40 27.45 -2.82 18.12
CA VAL A 40 26.24 -2.60 18.93
C VAL A 40 25.44 -3.88 19.10
N THR A 41 24.70 -3.95 20.20
CA THR A 41 23.78 -5.06 20.47
C THR A 41 22.50 -4.88 19.66
N LEU A 42 22.22 -5.83 18.77
CA LEU A 42 21.03 -5.80 17.89
C LEU A 42 19.80 -6.52 18.47
N PHE A 43 19.99 -7.38 19.46
CA PHE A 43 18.90 -8.06 20.17
C PHE A 43 19.06 -7.94 21.68
N GLU A 44 17.95 -7.79 22.37
CA GLU A 44 17.83 -7.91 23.81
C GLU A 44 16.99 -9.13 24.19
N ARG A 45 17.19 -9.63 25.41
CA ARG A 45 16.39 -10.73 25.94
C ARG A 45 14.99 -10.24 26.29
N SER A 46 13.97 -10.95 25.79
CA SER A 46 12.58 -10.72 26.17
C SER A 46 11.95 -12.04 26.59
N GLY A 47 11.91 -12.30 27.90
CA GLY A 47 11.45 -13.57 28.47
C GLY A 47 12.23 -14.77 27.92
N ARG A 48 11.53 -15.64 27.17
CA ARG A 48 12.11 -16.84 26.52
C ARG A 48 12.61 -16.60 25.09
N GLY A 49 12.48 -15.38 24.57
CA GLY A 49 12.80 -15.03 23.19
C GLY A 49 13.80 -13.88 23.06
N LEU A 50 13.98 -13.45 21.82
CA LEU A 50 14.79 -12.31 21.44
C LEU A 50 13.89 -11.19 20.89
N ARG A 51 14.15 -9.96 21.30
CA ARG A 51 13.50 -8.75 20.76
C ARG A 51 14.57 -7.85 20.16
N LEU A 52 14.26 -7.20 19.04
CA LEU A 52 15.15 -6.21 18.45
C LEU A 52 15.34 -5.02 19.40
N THR A 53 16.57 -4.56 19.50
CA THR A 53 16.87 -3.22 20.03
C THR A 53 16.51 -2.17 18.96
N GLU A 54 16.53 -0.88 19.32
CA GLU A 54 16.34 0.19 18.32
C GLU A 54 17.39 0.10 17.20
N ALA A 55 18.66 -0.09 17.55
CA ALA A 55 19.74 -0.33 16.58
C ALA A 55 19.50 -1.60 15.76
N GLY A 56 18.94 -2.65 16.38
CA GLY A 56 18.54 -3.87 15.70
C GLY A 56 17.46 -3.65 14.64
N SER A 57 16.44 -2.85 14.95
CA SER A 57 15.38 -2.48 13.99
C SER A 57 15.94 -1.73 12.80
N VAL A 58 16.78 -0.71 13.04
CA VAL A 58 17.45 0.03 11.96
C VAL A 58 18.30 -0.91 11.10
N PHE A 59 19.11 -1.78 11.74
CA PHE A 59 19.94 -2.74 11.01
C PHE A 59 19.11 -3.75 10.22
N ALA A 60 17.96 -4.19 10.74
CA ALA A 60 17.07 -5.12 10.04
C ALA A 60 16.54 -4.53 8.73
N ASP A 61 16.13 -3.26 8.75
CA ASP A 61 15.64 -2.59 7.55
C ASP A 61 16.73 -2.48 6.49
N TYR A 62 17.96 -2.10 6.86
CA TYR A 62 19.09 -2.11 5.94
C TYR A 62 19.46 -3.52 5.46
N ALA A 63 19.46 -4.52 6.35
CA ALA A 63 19.81 -5.89 6.01
C ALA A 63 18.82 -6.51 5.00
N ARG A 64 17.51 -6.23 5.14
CA ARG A 64 16.49 -6.66 4.15
C ARG A 64 16.79 -6.05 2.79
N ARG A 65 17.02 -4.74 2.73
CA ARG A 65 17.35 -4.02 1.48
C ARG A 65 18.62 -4.53 0.82
N ILE A 66 19.67 -4.77 1.58
CA ILE A 66 20.96 -5.27 1.06
C ILE A 66 20.79 -6.67 0.46
N LEU A 67 20.13 -7.58 1.17
CA LEU A 67 19.92 -8.94 0.68
C LEU A 67 18.97 -8.97 -0.53
N GLY A 68 17.89 -8.20 -0.49
CA GLY A 68 16.97 -8.09 -1.62
C GLY A 68 17.64 -7.49 -2.87
N LEU A 69 18.49 -6.47 -2.69
CA LEU A 69 19.26 -5.89 -3.80
C LEU A 69 20.30 -6.87 -4.34
N MET A 70 20.91 -7.68 -3.47
CA MET A 70 21.83 -8.74 -3.90
C MET A 70 21.10 -9.78 -4.76
N ASP A 71 19.91 -10.23 -4.34
CA ASP A 71 19.08 -11.14 -5.14
C ASP A 71 18.67 -10.52 -6.48
N GLU A 72 18.23 -9.26 -6.47
CA GLU A 72 17.91 -8.49 -7.68
C GLU A 72 19.13 -8.39 -8.61
N SER A 73 20.33 -8.14 -8.07
CA SER A 73 21.57 -8.02 -8.84
C SER A 73 21.95 -9.33 -9.52
N VAL A 74 21.74 -10.47 -8.87
CA VAL A 74 21.98 -11.80 -9.45
C VAL A 74 20.96 -12.07 -10.56
N ALA A 75 19.69 -11.74 -10.33
CA ALA A 75 18.65 -11.85 -11.36
C ALA A 75 18.96 -10.95 -12.57
N ALA A 76 19.45 -9.74 -12.33
CA ALA A 76 19.88 -8.81 -13.37
C ALA A 76 21.16 -9.29 -14.09
N ALA A 77 22.14 -9.86 -13.40
CA ALA A 77 23.34 -10.38 -14.05
C ALA A 77 23.03 -11.58 -14.96
N ARG A 78 21.98 -12.35 -14.64
CA ARG A 78 21.48 -13.46 -15.45
C ARG A 78 20.65 -13.02 -16.66
N GLN A 79 20.58 -11.71 -16.97
CA GLN A 79 19.84 -11.11 -18.11
C GLN A 79 20.11 -11.75 -19.49
N GLY A 80 21.22 -12.49 -19.67
CA GLY A 80 21.48 -13.28 -20.88
C GLY A 80 20.69 -14.59 -21.00
N VAL A 81 20.01 -15.02 -19.93
CA VAL A 81 19.11 -16.17 -19.90
C VAL A 81 17.68 -15.61 -20.06
N SER A 82 16.96 -16.10 -21.07
CA SER A 82 15.64 -15.60 -21.52
C SER A 82 14.75 -15.02 -20.40
N ALA A 83 14.29 -13.78 -20.56
CA ALA A 83 13.38 -13.11 -19.63
C ALA A 83 12.09 -13.89 -19.36
N GLU A 84 11.72 -14.78 -20.27
CA GLU A 84 10.55 -15.66 -20.21
C GLU A 84 10.73 -16.86 -19.25
N HIS A 85 11.93 -17.08 -18.70
CA HIS A 85 12.23 -18.15 -17.73
C HIS A 85 12.64 -17.61 -16.36
N GLY A 86 12.46 -16.29 -16.14
CA GLY A 86 12.80 -15.65 -14.89
C GLY A 86 11.69 -15.73 -13.85
N ARG A 87 11.83 -14.93 -12.79
CA ARG A 87 10.87 -14.83 -11.70
C ARG A 87 10.36 -13.39 -11.53
N VAL A 88 9.09 -13.24 -11.18
CA VAL A 88 8.46 -11.97 -10.76
C VAL A 88 7.78 -12.15 -9.42
N ARG A 89 8.20 -11.36 -8.43
CA ARG A 89 7.56 -11.27 -7.11
C ARG A 89 6.58 -10.10 -7.14
N LEU A 90 5.31 -10.40 -7.38
CA LEU A 90 4.23 -9.43 -7.48
C LEU A 90 3.59 -9.20 -6.10
N GLY A 91 3.45 -7.94 -5.72
CA GLY A 91 2.60 -7.52 -4.59
C GLY A 91 1.31 -6.86 -5.06
N ALA A 92 0.26 -6.98 -4.27
CA ALA A 92 -0.96 -6.22 -4.48
C ALA A 92 -1.63 -5.82 -3.17
N VAL A 93 -2.28 -4.66 -3.15
CA VAL A 93 -3.21 -4.36 -2.06
C VAL A 93 -4.44 -5.28 -2.15
N THR A 94 -5.04 -5.63 -1.02
CA THR A 94 -6.17 -6.58 -0.91
C THR A 94 -7.20 -6.48 -2.05
N THR A 95 -7.75 -5.28 -2.31
CA THR A 95 -8.73 -5.06 -3.37
C THR A 95 -8.20 -5.29 -4.78
N ALA A 96 -6.95 -4.94 -5.07
CA ALA A 96 -6.34 -5.25 -6.36
C ALA A 96 -6.03 -6.76 -6.49
N GLY A 97 -5.57 -7.38 -5.40
CA GLY A 97 -5.27 -8.82 -5.31
C GLY A 97 -6.49 -9.70 -5.54
N GLU A 98 -7.67 -9.24 -5.13
CA GLU A 98 -8.92 -9.99 -5.27
C GLU A 98 -9.58 -9.84 -6.65
N TYR A 99 -9.56 -8.65 -7.26
CA TYR A 99 -10.39 -8.37 -8.47
C TYR A 99 -9.62 -8.01 -9.72
N LEU A 100 -8.38 -7.53 -9.60
CA LEU A 100 -7.60 -7.03 -10.74
C LEU A 100 -6.49 -8.00 -11.12
N VAL A 101 -5.70 -8.40 -10.13
CA VAL A 101 -4.50 -9.22 -10.32
C VAL A 101 -4.81 -10.62 -10.87
N PRO A 102 -5.86 -11.34 -10.45
CA PRO A 102 -6.13 -12.68 -10.99
C PRO A 102 -6.34 -12.68 -12.51
N GLY A 103 -7.07 -11.70 -13.04
CA GLY A 103 -7.27 -11.55 -14.48
C GLY A 103 -5.97 -11.21 -15.23
N LEU A 104 -5.15 -10.33 -14.66
CA LEU A 104 -3.82 -10.00 -15.22
C LEU A 104 -2.90 -11.21 -15.25
N LEU A 105 -2.84 -11.99 -14.16
CA LEU A 105 -2.03 -13.21 -14.07
C LEU A 105 -2.52 -14.28 -15.04
N ALA A 106 -3.84 -14.44 -15.18
CA ALA A 106 -4.42 -15.40 -16.10
C ALA A 106 -3.94 -15.14 -17.54
N THR A 107 -3.94 -13.89 -18.00
CA THR A 107 -3.46 -13.60 -19.35
C THR A 107 -1.94 -13.63 -19.47
N PHE A 108 -1.22 -13.09 -18.48
CA PHE A 108 0.24 -13.10 -18.49
C PHE A 108 0.81 -14.53 -18.54
N ARG A 109 0.30 -15.44 -17.70
CA ARG A 109 0.75 -16.84 -17.66
C ARG A 109 0.40 -17.64 -18.91
N ARG A 110 -0.68 -17.28 -19.63
CA ARG A 110 -0.97 -17.90 -20.95
C ARG A 110 0.07 -17.52 -22.00
N ARG A 111 0.61 -16.30 -21.91
CA ARG A 111 1.61 -15.80 -22.85
C ARG A 111 3.03 -16.23 -22.49
N TYR A 112 3.33 -16.29 -21.20
CA TYR A 112 4.65 -16.62 -20.65
C TYR A 112 4.53 -17.69 -19.56
N PRO A 113 4.30 -18.97 -19.93
CA PRO A 113 4.04 -20.05 -18.99
C PRO A 113 5.25 -20.41 -18.12
N ASP A 114 6.47 -20.14 -18.62
CA ASP A 114 7.73 -20.50 -17.97
C ASP A 114 8.24 -19.43 -16.98
N VAL A 115 7.54 -18.30 -16.87
CA VAL A 115 7.85 -17.28 -15.85
C VAL A 115 7.29 -17.73 -14.50
N ASP A 116 8.16 -17.84 -13.50
CA ASP A 116 7.75 -18.05 -12.12
C ASP A 116 7.15 -16.75 -11.56
N VAL A 117 5.90 -16.80 -11.12
CA VAL A 117 5.22 -15.63 -10.54
C VAL A 117 4.71 -15.97 -9.17
N THR A 118 5.17 -15.22 -8.16
CA THR A 118 4.64 -15.28 -6.80
C THR A 118 3.81 -14.05 -6.51
N LEU A 119 2.65 -14.22 -5.88
CA LEU A 119 1.75 -13.13 -5.50
C LEU A 119 1.69 -13.00 -3.97
N GLU A 120 1.99 -11.82 -3.46
CA GLU A 120 1.73 -11.44 -2.07
C GLU A 120 0.63 -10.37 -2.02
N VAL A 121 -0.38 -10.61 -1.17
CA VAL A 121 -1.51 -9.69 -0.99
C VAL A 121 -1.52 -9.20 0.45
N GLY A 122 -1.64 -7.88 0.63
CA GLY A 122 -1.62 -7.29 1.96
C GLY A 122 -2.18 -5.87 2.01
N VAL A 123 -2.06 -5.25 3.19
CA VAL A 123 -2.36 -3.83 3.36
C VAL A 123 -1.30 -2.97 2.68
N ARG A 124 -1.67 -1.72 2.34
CA ARG A 124 -0.84 -0.80 1.55
C ARG A 124 0.58 -0.66 2.12
N ASP A 125 0.69 -0.38 3.40
CA ASP A 125 1.96 0.00 4.01
C ASP A 125 2.93 -1.18 4.07
N HIS A 126 2.41 -2.39 4.37
CA HIS A 126 3.18 -3.64 4.35
C HIS A 126 3.73 -3.94 2.94
N ILE A 127 2.86 -4.01 1.93
CA ILE A 127 3.26 -4.38 0.57
C ILE A 127 4.23 -3.35 -0.05
N LEU A 128 4.04 -2.06 0.24
CA LEU A 128 4.98 -1.03 -0.23
C LEU A 128 6.33 -1.11 0.48
N SER A 129 6.37 -1.50 1.76
CA SER A 129 7.62 -1.75 2.48
C SER A 129 8.40 -2.89 1.84
N LEU A 130 7.74 -4.01 1.53
CA LEU A 130 8.38 -5.15 0.88
C LEU A 130 8.99 -4.79 -0.49
N LEU A 131 8.32 -3.92 -1.26
CA LEU A 131 8.88 -3.41 -2.51
C LEU A 131 10.09 -2.50 -2.27
N ALA A 132 10.03 -1.62 -1.27
CA ALA A 132 11.17 -0.76 -0.90
C ALA A 132 12.37 -1.57 -0.38
N ASP A 133 12.10 -2.74 0.22
CA ASP A 133 13.08 -3.68 0.72
C ASP A 133 13.59 -4.67 -0.33
N HIS A 134 13.21 -4.49 -1.61
CA HIS A 134 13.57 -5.38 -2.72
C HIS A 134 13.13 -6.85 -2.49
N GLN A 135 12.11 -7.06 -1.66
CA GLN A 135 11.47 -8.37 -1.43
C GLN A 135 10.35 -8.65 -2.44
N LEU A 136 9.82 -7.60 -3.07
CA LEU A 136 8.94 -7.65 -4.23
C LEU A 136 9.58 -6.89 -5.40
N ASP A 137 9.20 -7.25 -6.62
CA ASP A 137 9.72 -6.61 -7.83
C ASP A 137 8.74 -5.57 -8.41
N VAL A 138 7.44 -5.82 -8.23
CA VAL A 138 6.37 -4.95 -8.71
C VAL A 138 5.19 -4.98 -7.75
N VAL A 139 4.55 -3.83 -7.52
CA VAL A 139 3.34 -3.71 -6.70
C VAL A 139 2.22 -3.05 -7.47
N ILE A 140 1.02 -3.63 -7.40
CA ILE A 140 -0.23 -2.99 -7.84
C ILE A 140 -0.96 -2.46 -6.61
N ALA A 141 -0.96 -1.14 -6.45
CA ALA A 141 -1.55 -0.46 -5.30
C ALA A 141 -2.28 0.83 -5.72
N GLY A 142 -2.89 1.51 -4.74
CA GLY A 142 -3.32 2.89 -4.93
C GLY A 142 -2.11 3.85 -5.05
N ARG A 143 -2.30 5.10 -4.64
CA ARG A 143 -1.23 6.11 -4.70
C ARG A 143 0.00 5.66 -3.87
N PRO A 144 1.23 5.82 -4.37
CA PRO A 144 2.45 5.54 -3.58
C PRO A 144 2.53 6.45 -2.34
N LEU A 145 3.16 5.94 -1.29
CA LEU A 145 3.44 6.71 -0.08
C LEU A 145 4.59 7.71 -0.32
N PRO A 146 4.52 8.93 0.24
CA PRO A 146 5.65 9.85 0.26
C PRO A 146 6.86 9.22 0.96
N GLY A 147 8.08 9.53 0.48
CA GLY A 147 9.33 9.12 1.14
C GLY A 147 9.89 7.77 0.70
N LEU A 148 9.13 6.93 0.00
CA LEU A 148 9.67 5.71 -0.61
C LEU A 148 10.23 6.01 -2.00
N ALA A 149 11.44 5.52 -2.29
CA ALA A 149 12.10 5.67 -3.60
C ALA A 149 11.52 4.71 -4.65
N LEU A 150 10.20 4.75 -4.84
CA LEU A 150 9.45 3.90 -5.76
C LEU A 150 9.09 4.66 -7.03
N VAL A 151 9.02 3.95 -8.15
CA VAL A 151 8.68 4.53 -9.45
C VAL A 151 7.35 4.00 -9.95
N THR A 152 6.42 4.90 -10.27
CA THR A 152 5.19 4.54 -10.99
C THR A 152 5.50 4.28 -12.45
N ARG A 153 5.29 3.04 -12.89
CA ARG A 153 5.52 2.59 -14.28
C ARG A 153 4.26 2.66 -15.14
N ALA A 154 3.10 2.41 -14.54
CA ALA A 154 1.83 2.47 -15.24
C ALA A 154 0.69 2.80 -14.30
N THR A 155 -0.43 3.28 -14.84
CA THR A 155 -1.65 3.58 -14.07
C THR A 155 -2.90 3.07 -14.77
N ARG A 156 -3.85 2.55 -14.00
CA ARG A 156 -5.19 2.18 -14.49
C ARG A 156 -6.25 2.98 -13.74
N ALA A 157 -7.29 3.42 -14.45
CA ALA A 157 -8.40 4.10 -13.81
C ALA A 157 -9.06 3.18 -12.77
N ASN A 158 -9.44 3.76 -11.64
CA ASN A 158 -10.25 3.09 -10.63
C ASN A 158 -11.04 4.15 -9.87
N SER A 159 -12.31 3.84 -9.69
CA SER A 159 -13.30 4.74 -9.12
C SER A 159 -13.92 4.07 -7.91
N LEU A 160 -13.92 4.76 -6.78
CA LEU A 160 -14.67 4.28 -5.61
C LEU A 160 -16.07 4.88 -5.60
N ILE A 161 -17.07 4.04 -5.40
CA ILE A 161 -18.49 4.40 -5.34
C ILE A 161 -19.05 4.02 -3.99
N VAL A 162 -20.18 4.64 -3.60
CA VAL A 162 -20.97 4.21 -2.46
C VAL A 162 -22.00 3.20 -2.91
N VAL A 163 -22.10 2.07 -2.21
CA VAL A 163 -23.09 1.04 -2.47
C VAL A 163 -23.83 0.65 -1.19
N ALA A 164 -25.02 0.10 -1.38
CA ALA A 164 -25.85 -0.51 -0.34
C ALA A 164 -26.68 -1.64 -0.99
N ALA A 165 -27.32 -2.49 -0.18
CA ALA A 165 -28.30 -3.45 -0.70
C ALA A 165 -29.36 -2.75 -1.55
N ALA A 166 -29.80 -3.40 -2.64
CA ALA A 166 -30.78 -2.81 -3.56
C ALA A 166 -32.10 -2.42 -2.86
N THR A 167 -32.52 -3.21 -1.87
CA THR A 167 -33.73 -2.99 -1.07
C THR A 167 -33.58 -1.93 0.02
N ALA A 168 -32.36 -1.51 0.37
CA ALA A 168 -32.12 -0.63 1.50
C ALA A 168 -32.63 0.79 1.25
N ARG A 169 -33.27 1.39 2.25
CA ARG A 169 -33.45 2.85 2.30
C ARG A 169 -32.17 3.48 2.81
N THR A 170 -31.65 4.47 2.09
CA THR A 170 -30.34 5.05 2.38
C THR A 170 -30.48 6.48 2.90
N ASP A 171 -30.26 6.66 4.20
CA ASP A 171 -30.00 7.97 4.82
C ASP A 171 -28.54 7.98 5.27
N LEU A 172 -27.71 8.81 4.65
CA LEU A 172 -26.26 8.79 4.86
C LEU A 172 -25.86 9.03 6.32
N ALA A 173 -26.62 9.85 7.06
CA ALA A 173 -26.30 10.20 8.44
C ALA A 173 -26.80 9.17 9.45
N ARG A 174 -27.84 8.40 9.11
CA ARG A 174 -28.46 7.42 10.03
C ARG A 174 -28.10 5.98 9.75
N SER A 175 -27.66 5.68 8.54
CA SER A 175 -27.33 4.31 8.15
C SER A 175 -25.92 3.94 8.60
N THR A 176 -25.69 2.67 8.92
CA THR A 176 -24.34 2.19 9.30
C THR A 176 -23.40 2.23 8.11
N TRP A 177 -22.20 2.78 8.29
CA TRP A 177 -21.11 2.74 7.33
C TRP A 177 -20.16 1.59 7.64
N LEU A 178 -20.07 0.65 6.71
CA LEU A 178 -19.20 -0.51 6.77
C LEU A 178 -17.80 -0.10 6.31
N LEU A 179 -16.86 -0.14 7.25
CA LEU A 179 -15.48 0.25 7.05
C LEU A 179 -14.58 -0.95 6.89
N ARG A 180 -13.51 -0.76 6.13
CA ARG A 180 -12.38 -1.68 6.06
C ARG A 180 -11.51 -1.60 7.31
N GLU A 181 -10.61 -2.56 7.44
CA GLU A 181 -9.58 -2.63 8.48
C GLU A 181 -8.67 -1.39 8.47
N PRO A 182 -8.05 -1.03 9.62
CA PRO A 182 -7.00 0.00 9.66
C PRO A 182 -5.89 -0.26 8.64
N GLY A 183 -5.37 0.81 8.02
CA GLY A 183 -4.37 0.73 6.94
C GLY A 183 -4.95 0.49 5.54
N SER A 184 -6.26 0.28 5.40
CA SER A 184 -6.93 0.21 4.11
C SER A 184 -7.12 1.59 3.50
N GLY A 185 -6.60 1.80 2.27
CA GLY A 185 -6.82 3.06 1.55
C GLY A 185 -8.29 3.37 1.25
N THR A 186 -9.15 2.35 1.23
CA THR A 186 -10.62 2.54 1.09
C THR A 186 -11.24 3.01 2.41
N ARG A 187 -10.72 2.58 3.57
CA ARG A 187 -11.11 3.12 4.88
C ARG A 187 -10.77 4.61 4.94
N ASP A 188 -9.52 4.96 4.62
CA ASP A 188 -9.06 6.36 4.59
C ASP A 188 -9.96 7.21 3.68
N ALA A 189 -10.30 6.70 2.50
CA ALA A 189 -11.18 7.37 1.55
C ALA A 189 -12.63 7.51 2.06
N THR A 190 -13.13 6.53 2.82
CA THR A 190 -14.47 6.60 3.43
C THR A 190 -14.51 7.65 4.52
N LEU A 191 -13.53 7.66 5.43
CA LEU A 191 -13.45 8.64 6.52
C LEU A 191 -13.35 10.06 5.97
N ALA A 192 -12.49 10.29 4.97
CA ALA A 192 -12.38 11.59 4.31
C ALA A 192 -13.69 12.01 3.61
N LEU A 193 -14.44 11.06 3.03
CA LEU A 193 -15.75 11.35 2.45
C LEU A 193 -16.76 11.77 3.53
N LEU A 194 -16.84 11.03 4.64
CA LEU A 194 -17.73 11.35 5.76
C LEU A 194 -17.44 12.73 6.36
N GLU A 195 -16.15 13.05 6.56
CA GLU A 195 -15.70 14.36 7.00
C GLU A 195 -16.15 15.46 6.02
N SER A 196 -15.97 15.26 4.71
CA SER A 196 -16.39 16.23 3.69
C SER A 196 -17.90 16.45 3.61
N LEU A 197 -18.69 15.45 4.04
CA LEU A 197 -20.14 15.51 4.15
C LEU A 197 -20.61 16.11 5.49
N GLN A 198 -19.69 16.29 6.45
CA GLN A 198 -19.98 16.80 7.79
C GLN A 198 -21.02 15.95 8.54
N ILE A 199 -20.91 14.63 8.43
CA ILE A 199 -21.78 13.67 9.12
C ILE A 199 -20.98 12.73 10.01
N GLU A 200 -21.58 12.30 11.12
CA GLU A 200 -21.02 11.31 12.04
C GLU A 200 -21.98 10.11 12.18
N PRO A 201 -22.05 9.23 11.16
CA PRO A 201 -22.98 8.11 11.18
C PRO A 201 -22.46 6.95 12.05
N PRO A 202 -23.31 5.97 12.40
CA PRO A 202 -22.86 4.70 12.98
C PRO A 202 -21.85 4.01 12.05
N MET A 203 -20.79 3.43 12.62
CA MET A 203 -19.73 2.77 11.83
C MET A 203 -19.47 1.35 12.35
N LEU A 204 -19.25 0.42 11.43
CA LEU A 204 -18.86 -0.95 11.72
C LEU A 204 -17.60 -1.31 10.94
N ALA A 205 -16.52 -1.65 11.63
CA ALA A 205 -15.28 -2.08 11.00
C ALA A 205 -15.29 -3.60 10.77
N LEU A 206 -14.93 -4.01 9.55
CA LEU A 206 -14.83 -5.40 9.13
C LEU A 206 -13.41 -5.70 8.62
N GLY A 207 -12.95 -6.93 8.85
CA GLY A 207 -11.54 -7.31 8.67
C GLY A 207 -11.09 -7.55 7.22
N SER A 208 -11.99 -7.50 6.24
CA SER A 208 -11.64 -7.75 4.84
C SER A 208 -12.59 -7.08 3.87
N HIS A 209 -12.18 -6.98 2.60
CA HIS A 209 -13.02 -6.46 1.53
C HIS A 209 -14.26 -7.34 1.30
N GLY A 210 -14.06 -8.66 1.19
CA GLY A 210 -15.16 -9.61 1.01
C GLY A 210 -16.21 -9.53 2.13
N ALA A 211 -15.78 -9.37 3.40
CA ALA A 211 -16.70 -9.21 4.53
C ALA A 211 -17.54 -7.93 4.41
N VAL A 212 -16.92 -6.81 4.00
CA VAL A 212 -17.62 -5.53 3.77
C VAL A 212 -18.67 -5.67 2.67
N VAL A 213 -18.31 -6.27 1.53
CA VAL A 213 -19.25 -6.44 0.40
C VAL A 213 -20.40 -7.38 0.77
N ALA A 214 -20.09 -8.54 1.37
CA ALA A 214 -21.13 -9.49 1.81
C ALA A 214 -22.09 -8.86 2.82
N SER A 215 -21.58 -8.07 3.76
CA SER A 215 -22.41 -7.34 4.74
C SER A 215 -23.29 -6.29 4.06
N ALA A 216 -22.76 -5.57 3.06
CA ALA A 216 -23.53 -4.59 2.30
C ALA A 216 -24.66 -5.26 1.50
N VAL A 217 -24.40 -6.42 0.88
CA VAL A 217 -25.40 -7.22 0.16
C VAL A 217 -26.53 -7.66 1.09
N LEU A 218 -26.20 -8.07 2.31
CA LEU A 218 -27.17 -8.45 3.35
C LEU A 218 -27.90 -7.26 3.99
N GLY A 219 -27.62 -6.03 3.56
CA GLY A 219 -28.32 -4.83 4.02
C GLY A 219 -27.85 -4.31 5.37
N LEU A 220 -26.68 -4.73 5.87
CA LEU A 220 -26.14 -4.23 7.15
C LEU A 220 -25.74 -2.75 7.11
N GLY A 221 -25.52 -2.18 5.92
CA GLY A 221 -25.12 -0.78 5.79
C GLY A 221 -24.66 -0.36 4.41
N LEU A 222 -24.10 0.85 4.34
CA LEU A 222 -23.45 1.40 3.14
C LEU A 222 -21.95 1.20 3.21
N THR A 223 -21.30 1.19 2.05
CA THR A 223 -19.84 1.15 2.00
C THR A 223 -19.28 1.85 0.77
N VAL A 224 -18.05 2.34 0.88
CA VAL A 224 -17.26 2.81 -0.26
C VAL A 224 -16.44 1.63 -0.79
N VAL A 225 -16.57 1.32 -2.07
CA VAL A 225 -15.88 0.19 -2.73
C VAL A 225 -15.45 0.56 -4.13
N SER A 226 -14.49 -0.19 -4.69
CA SER A 226 -14.16 -0.08 -6.12
C SER A 226 -15.38 -0.49 -6.95
N ALA A 227 -15.73 0.30 -7.96
CA ALA A 227 -16.82 -0.02 -8.87
C ALA A 227 -16.61 -1.37 -9.57
N ASP A 228 -15.37 -1.64 -10.02
CA ASP A 228 -15.01 -2.90 -10.69
C ASP A 228 -15.21 -4.11 -9.75
N ALA A 229 -14.88 -3.95 -8.46
CA ALA A 229 -14.97 -5.03 -7.48
C ALA A 229 -16.41 -5.47 -7.19
N VAL A 230 -17.39 -4.58 -7.40
CA VAL A 230 -18.82 -4.88 -7.19
C VAL A 230 -19.63 -4.86 -8.48
N ALA A 231 -18.97 -4.85 -9.65
CA ALA A 231 -19.64 -4.78 -10.94
C ALA A 231 -20.66 -5.90 -11.13
N HIS A 232 -20.31 -7.13 -10.73
CA HIS A 232 -21.24 -8.26 -10.76
C HIS A 232 -22.48 -8.03 -9.90
N HIS A 233 -22.32 -7.62 -8.64
CA HIS A 233 -23.43 -7.36 -7.72
C HIS A 233 -24.33 -6.20 -8.16
N LEU A 234 -23.77 -5.21 -8.87
CA LEU A 234 -24.55 -4.13 -9.48
C LEU A 234 -25.37 -4.65 -10.68
N HIS A 235 -24.80 -5.54 -11.48
CA HIS A 235 -25.49 -6.15 -12.63
C HIS A 235 -26.59 -7.12 -12.21
N THR A 236 -26.37 -7.92 -11.17
CA THR A 236 -27.36 -8.88 -10.63
C THR A 236 -28.43 -8.20 -9.78
N GLY A 237 -28.20 -6.95 -9.35
CA GLY A 237 -29.15 -6.20 -8.53
C GLY A 237 -29.08 -6.52 -7.04
N ASP A 238 -28.02 -7.18 -6.56
CA ASP A 238 -27.79 -7.39 -5.13
C ASP A 238 -27.46 -6.06 -4.43
N LEU A 239 -26.65 -5.25 -5.11
CA LEU A 239 -26.25 -3.92 -4.68
C LEU A 239 -26.80 -2.87 -5.62
N LYS A 240 -27.05 -1.68 -5.07
CA LYS A 240 -27.27 -0.47 -5.85
C LYS A 240 -26.21 0.57 -5.52
N ARG A 241 -25.88 1.39 -6.52
CA ARG A 241 -25.10 2.60 -6.30
C ARG A 241 -25.94 3.63 -5.57
N VAL A 242 -25.38 4.21 -4.51
CA VAL A 242 -25.99 5.30 -3.75
C VAL A 242 -25.39 6.63 -4.23
N PRO A 243 -26.19 7.57 -4.74
CA PRO A 243 -25.70 8.88 -5.14
C PRO A 243 -25.22 9.67 -3.91
N VAL A 244 -23.92 9.94 -3.84
CA VAL A 244 -23.32 10.73 -2.75
C VAL A 244 -22.47 11.84 -3.36
N ARG A 245 -22.63 13.07 -2.84
CA ARG A 245 -21.85 14.23 -3.27
C ARG A 245 -20.35 13.94 -3.13
N GLY A 246 -19.57 14.28 -4.15
CA GLY A 246 -18.13 14.01 -4.18
C GLY A 246 -17.75 12.61 -4.66
N THR A 247 -18.72 11.78 -5.09
CA THR A 247 -18.46 10.45 -5.68
C THR A 247 -18.84 10.41 -7.17
N PRO A 248 -18.16 9.59 -8.00
CA PRO A 248 -17.15 8.60 -7.64
C PRO A 248 -15.81 9.23 -7.22
N LEU A 249 -15.13 8.62 -6.26
CA LEU A 249 -13.79 9.06 -5.84
C LEU A 249 -12.76 8.54 -6.83
N ASN A 250 -12.00 9.45 -7.44
CA ASN A 250 -10.90 9.09 -8.35
C ASN A 250 -9.71 8.52 -7.54
N ARG A 251 -9.44 7.22 -7.71
CA ARG A 251 -8.40 6.47 -6.99
C ARG A 251 -7.73 5.48 -7.95
N PRO A 252 -6.95 5.96 -8.92
CA PRO A 252 -6.34 5.09 -9.92
C PRO A 252 -5.42 4.05 -9.26
N TRP A 253 -5.32 2.89 -9.89
CA TRP A 253 -4.29 1.91 -9.59
C TRP A 253 -2.96 2.36 -10.18
N HIS A 254 -1.88 2.01 -9.49
CA HIS A 254 -0.50 2.27 -9.88
C HIS A 254 0.27 0.95 -9.89
N ALA A 255 0.98 0.69 -10.98
CA ALA A 255 2.03 -0.32 -11.02
C ALA A 255 3.35 0.35 -10.61
N LEU A 256 3.90 -0.07 -9.47
CA LEU A 256 5.06 0.51 -8.81
C LEU A 256 6.22 -0.48 -8.87
N THR A 257 7.44 0.01 -9.09
CA THR A 257 8.67 -0.79 -8.97
C THR A 257 9.76 -0.02 -8.23
N THR A 258 10.88 -0.68 -7.95
CA THR A 258 12.16 -0.01 -7.67
C THR A 258 12.68 0.71 -8.93
N ALA A 259 13.80 1.43 -8.82
CA ALA A 259 14.34 2.25 -9.90
C ALA A 259 14.75 1.44 -11.15
N ALA A 260 15.25 0.22 -10.99
CA ALA A 260 15.82 -0.60 -12.04
C ALA A 260 15.18 -2.00 -12.10
N PRO A 261 13.95 -2.14 -12.66
CA PRO A 261 13.29 -3.44 -12.72
C PRO A 261 14.13 -4.45 -13.52
N THR A 262 14.08 -5.72 -13.10
CA THR A 262 14.70 -6.84 -13.84
C THR A 262 14.06 -7.01 -15.24
N ALA A 263 14.69 -7.81 -16.10
CA ALA A 263 14.15 -8.08 -17.44
C ALA A 263 12.78 -8.75 -17.39
N THR A 264 12.59 -9.74 -16.51
CA THR A 264 11.31 -10.44 -16.32
C THR A 264 10.25 -9.50 -15.71
N THR A 265 10.62 -8.63 -14.79
CA THR A 265 9.70 -7.58 -14.29
C THR A 265 9.32 -6.60 -15.40
N THR A 266 10.25 -6.24 -16.28
CA THR A 266 9.97 -5.41 -17.46
C THR A 266 9.05 -6.11 -18.46
N LEU A 267 9.22 -7.43 -18.65
CA LEU A 267 8.33 -8.26 -19.44
C LEU A 267 6.91 -8.26 -18.86
N PHE A 268 6.78 -8.41 -17.54
CA PHE A 268 5.50 -8.30 -16.85
C PHE A 268 4.84 -6.94 -17.03
N LEU A 269 5.59 -5.84 -16.83
CA LEU A 269 5.09 -4.48 -17.06
C LEU A 269 4.63 -4.25 -18.49
N THR A 270 5.37 -4.78 -19.48
CA THR A 270 4.96 -4.72 -20.89
C THR A 270 3.62 -5.40 -21.09
N GLY A 271 3.44 -6.60 -20.53
CA GLY A 271 2.17 -7.33 -20.54
C GLY A 271 1.01 -6.58 -19.88
N LEU A 272 1.26 -5.82 -18.82
CA LEU A 272 0.24 -4.95 -18.19
C LEU A 272 -0.22 -3.79 -19.08
N THR A 273 0.67 -3.30 -19.95
CA THR A 273 0.42 -2.12 -20.80
C THR A 273 0.02 -2.47 -22.23
N ASP A 274 0.12 -3.74 -22.62
CA ASP A 274 -0.30 -4.24 -23.93
C ASP A 274 -1.82 -4.44 -23.96
N PRO A 275 -2.57 -3.68 -24.77
CA PRO A 275 -4.03 -3.83 -24.87
C PRO A 275 -4.47 -5.22 -25.34
N THR A 276 -3.65 -5.91 -26.14
CA THR A 276 -3.98 -7.24 -26.66
C THR A 276 -3.82 -8.32 -25.59
N ALA A 277 -2.91 -8.12 -24.63
CA ALA A 277 -2.69 -9.03 -23.51
C ALA A 277 -3.58 -8.68 -22.31
N ALA A 278 -3.65 -7.41 -21.91
CA ALA A 278 -4.39 -7.03 -20.71
C ALA A 278 -5.89 -6.81 -20.94
N GLY A 279 -6.34 -6.64 -22.19
CA GLY A 279 -7.75 -6.39 -22.51
C GLY A 279 -8.30 -5.19 -21.73
N GLU A 280 -9.45 -5.38 -21.07
CA GLU A 280 -10.08 -4.34 -20.22
C GLU A 280 -9.29 -4.02 -18.93
N LEU A 281 -8.27 -4.82 -18.61
CA LEU A 281 -7.40 -4.62 -17.44
C LEU A 281 -6.15 -3.81 -17.76
N VAL A 282 -6.02 -3.29 -18.98
CA VAL A 282 -4.82 -2.57 -19.45
C VAL A 282 -4.49 -1.36 -18.59
N PHE A 283 -3.19 -1.20 -18.31
CA PHE A 283 -2.64 -0.02 -17.67
C PHE A 283 -2.09 0.95 -18.71
N ALA A 284 -2.30 2.25 -18.49
CA ALA A 284 -1.64 3.28 -19.28
C ALA A 284 -0.19 3.47 -18.79
N PRO A 285 0.82 3.35 -19.67
CA PRO A 285 2.21 3.54 -19.28
C PRO A 285 2.47 4.98 -18.83
N ARG A 286 3.28 5.15 -17.79
CA ARG A 286 3.78 6.45 -17.35
C ARG A 286 5.18 6.63 -17.92
N ARG A 287 5.36 7.62 -18.81
CA ARG A 287 6.70 7.99 -19.29
C ARG A 287 7.57 8.37 -18.08
N PRO A 288 8.80 7.85 -17.95
CA PRO A 288 9.74 8.31 -16.93
C PRO A 288 10.16 9.74 -17.27
N GLY A 289 9.45 10.72 -16.70
CA GLY A 289 9.70 12.14 -16.90
C GLY A 289 8.98 12.97 -15.84
N ARG A 290 9.77 13.63 -14.97
CA ARG A 290 9.38 14.51 -13.86
C ARG A 290 8.84 13.85 -12.58
N ALA A 291 9.52 12.84 -12.05
CA ALA A 291 9.28 12.33 -10.69
C ALA A 291 9.53 13.37 -9.55
N ALA A 292 10.06 14.57 -9.84
CA ALA A 292 10.37 15.57 -8.81
C ALA A 292 9.46 16.82 -8.76
N LYS A 293 8.54 17.04 -9.73
CA LYS A 293 7.78 18.32 -9.78
C LYS A 293 6.27 18.23 -9.52
N THR A 294 5.68 17.05 -9.53
CA THR A 294 4.21 16.92 -9.38
C THR A 294 3.76 16.83 -7.92
N VAL A 295 4.63 16.39 -7.00
CA VAL A 295 4.29 16.35 -5.56
C VAL A 295 4.22 17.76 -4.97
N GLU A 296 5.15 18.67 -5.32
CA GLU A 296 5.08 20.08 -4.89
C GLU A 296 3.95 20.87 -5.55
N ALA A 297 3.67 20.63 -6.84
CA ALA A 297 2.63 21.39 -7.55
C ALA A 297 1.20 21.06 -7.07
N GLN A 298 0.97 19.85 -6.56
CA GLN A 298 -0.31 19.46 -6.00
C GLN A 298 -0.42 19.79 -4.51
N ALA A 299 0.68 19.64 -3.73
CA ALA A 299 0.73 20.10 -2.34
C ALA A 299 0.52 21.63 -2.21
N ARG A 300 1.00 22.42 -3.19
CA ARG A 300 0.72 23.87 -3.27
C ARG A 300 -0.73 24.22 -3.63
N ARG A 301 -1.48 23.33 -4.29
CA ARG A 301 -2.91 23.54 -4.54
C ARG A 301 -3.75 23.23 -3.30
N ASP A 302 -3.37 22.21 -2.53
CA ASP A 302 -4.07 21.86 -1.28
C ASP A 302 -3.74 22.83 -0.12
N SER A 303 -2.58 23.49 -0.16
CA SER A 303 -2.20 24.53 0.83
C SER A 303 -2.55 25.96 0.42
N GLY A 304 -2.73 26.24 -0.88
CA GLY A 304 -3.09 27.57 -1.41
C GLY A 304 -4.56 27.98 -1.20
N GLN A 305 -5.42 27.07 -0.76
CA GLN A 305 -6.85 27.36 -0.51
C GLN A 305 -7.15 27.80 0.94
N ARG A 306 -6.12 27.94 1.79
CA ARG A 306 -6.26 28.37 3.20
C ARG A 306 -5.73 29.77 3.51
N VAL A 307 -5.28 30.56 2.54
CA VAL A 307 -4.81 31.94 2.80
C VAL A 307 -5.55 32.92 1.89
N GLY A 308 -6.73 33.36 2.33
CA GLY A 308 -7.50 34.34 1.58
C GLY A 308 -8.82 34.72 2.23
N ALA A 309 -8.80 35.21 3.48
CA ALA A 309 -9.78 36.16 4.02
C ALA A 309 -9.46 36.50 5.49
N PHE A 310 -8.67 37.55 5.71
CA PHE A 310 -8.79 38.39 6.91
C PHE A 310 -8.35 39.81 6.54
N THR A 311 -9.30 40.57 5.99
CA THR A 311 -9.16 42.01 5.78
C THR A 311 -9.70 42.74 7.01
N ARG A 312 -8.75 43.37 7.73
CA ARG A 312 -8.78 44.66 8.46
C ARG A 312 -10.03 45.05 9.28
N SER A 313 -9.80 45.34 10.56
CA SER A 313 -10.45 46.44 11.29
C SER A 313 -9.38 47.16 12.16
N PRO A 314 -9.40 48.51 12.28
CA PRO A 314 -8.30 49.27 12.89
C PRO A 314 -8.45 49.39 14.42
N ALA A 315 -7.30 49.48 15.10
CA ALA A 315 -7.18 49.75 16.53
C ALA A 315 -7.39 51.25 16.84
N PRO A 316 -7.94 51.61 18.02
CA PRO A 316 -7.86 52.97 18.54
C PRO A 316 -6.56 53.18 19.32
N ALA A 317 -5.93 54.33 19.12
CA ALA A 317 -4.79 54.81 19.89
C ALA A 317 -5.22 55.20 21.31
N GLY A 318 -4.43 54.80 22.31
CA GLY A 318 -4.59 55.23 23.68
C GLY A 318 -4.02 56.63 23.90
N GLU A 319 -4.70 57.40 24.75
CA GLU A 319 -4.18 58.64 25.32
C GLU A 319 -4.34 58.53 26.84
N ALA A 320 -3.21 58.59 27.53
CA ALA A 320 -3.12 58.56 28.98
C ALA A 320 -3.07 59.98 29.52
N THR A 321 -3.78 60.26 30.62
CA THR A 321 -3.50 61.40 31.50
C THR A 321 -3.90 61.05 32.94
N PRO A 322 -3.21 61.59 33.96
CA PRO A 322 -3.03 60.97 35.26
C PRO A 322 -4.03 61.46 36.33
N VAL A 323 -4.17 60.67 37.40
CA VAL A 323 -4.90 61.04 38.62
C VAL A 323 -3.92 61.64 39.64
N PRO A 324 -4.24 62.77 40.32
CA PRO A 324 -3.46 63.26 41.44
C PRO A 324 -3.96 62.71 42.78
N SER A 325 -3.03 62.62 43.72
CA SER A 325 -3.17 62.17 45.11
C SER A 325 -4.10 63.02 45.97
N ALA A 326 -4.95 62.34 46.77
CA ALA A 326 -5.25 62.63 48.17
C ALA A 326 -5.79 61.34 48.82
#